data_AF-A0A8X8KGK4-F1
#
_entry.id   AF-A0A8X8KGK4-F1
#
_cell.length_a   1.000
_cell.length_b   1.000
_cell.length_c   1.000
_cell.angle_alpha   90.00
_cell.angle_beta   90.00
_cell.angle_gamma   90.00
#
_symmetry.space_group_name_H-M   'P 1'
#
loop_
_entity.id
_entity.type
_entity.pdbx_description
1 polymer ?
#
loop_
_entity_poly.entity_id
_entity_poly.type
_entity_poly.pdbx_seq_one_letter_code
_entity_poly.pdbx_strand_id
1 'polypeptide(L)'
;MSINDFEKETRKIINEKLKQIMNDEKTVKEEDLEKLFEKLYSSEVIEKISDPIYQTLIQTAPQMVEEDRLLTQEFESRLQQRWLTAFYNLSSVIKLSEETAMDIIDEYMETKATSINKQDEYQVSIVFDVLLKLYSKAITLSKEILLLLKSGYSDGAMSRWRSLHECNIYFSILSLNYNNREFTENIVYKYLDYSKIEKYQELMKYQKIDEEFKINSDDYKMIKSDYCDVLKQHGDEFSKPYSWAKELFPKKSRIYFSDLEKMAGIDHLSIYYKQASYHIHASPTGIYNSLGSIKDEKIRQIGYIFGPSNYGLSIPGQLTLISMIQISISLLKIDGNIDRLIRMSIFNKFANNGINEFDNIQNDLKEEIAGD
;
A
#
# COMPACT_ATOMS: atom_id res chain seq x y z
N MET A 1 16.93 18.70 -21.99
CA MET A 1 17.46 18.39 -23.34
C MET A 1 16.44 17.51 -24.05
N SER A 2 16.00 17.84 -25.26
CA SER A 2 15.06 16.93 -25.97
C SER A 2 15.81 15.65 -26.38
N ILE A 3 15.09 14.54 -26.57
CA ILE A 3 15.66 13.27 -27.08
C ILE A 3 16.44 13.53 -28.38
N ASN A 4 15.94 14.43 -29.23
CA ASN A 4 16.59 14.79 -30.48
C ASN A 4 17.92 15.54 -30.28
N ASP A 5 18.01 16.40 -29.27
CA ASP A 5 19.26 17.11 -28.96
C ASP A 5 20.30 16.15 -28.36
N PHE A 6 19.85 15.21 -27.52
CA PHE A 6 20.68 14.15 -26.96
C PHE A 6 21.25 13.24 -28.06
N GLU A 7 20.41 12.77 -28.98
CA GLU A 7 20.86 11.97 -30.13
C GLU A 7 21.86 12.73 -30.99
N LYS A 8 21.60 14.02 -31.23
CA LYS A 8 22.45 14.85 -32.10
C LYS A 8 23.83 15.04 -31.48
N GLU A 9 23.91 15.33 -30.19
CA GLU A 9 25.19 15.48 -29.50
C GLU A 9 25.93 14.15 -29.39
N THR A 10 25.22 13.05 -29.09
CA THR A 10 25.80 11.70 -29.06
C THR A 10 26.39 11.31 -30.42
N ARG A 11 25.65 11.53 -31.52
CA ARG A 11 26.13 11.27 -32.88
C ARG A 11 27.35 12.12 -33.23
N LYS A 12 27.39 13.37 -32.80
CA LYS A 12 28.53 14.28 -33.04
C LYS A 12 29.79 13.75 -32.35
N ILE A 13 29.70 13.41 -31.06
CA ILE A 13 30.82 12.88 -30.26
C ILE A 13 31.33 11.55 -30.86
N ILE A 14 30.42 10.63 -31.23
CA ILE A 14 30.77 9.36 -31.88
C ILE A 14 31.50 9.61 -33.21
N ASN A 15 30.98 10.50 -34.06
CA ASN A 15 31.56 10.79 -35.37
C ASN A 15 32.96 11.45 -35.26
N GLU A 16 33.17 12.31 -34.27
CA GLU A 16 34.49 12.89 -34.00
C GLU A 16 35.49 11.81 -33.57
N LYS A 17 35.06 10.84 -32.75
CA LYS A 17 35.92 9.74 -32.32
C LYS A 17 36.21 8.74 -33.44
N LEU A 18 35.22 8.41 -34.27
CA LEU A 18 35.40 7.58 -35.46
C LEU A 18 36.42 8.20 -36.42
N LYS A 19 36.34 9.51 -36.67
CA LYS A 19 37.33 10.23 -37.51
C LYS A 19 38.74 10.19 -36.94
N GLN A 20 38.89 10.29 -35.61
CA GLN A 20 40.20 10.13 -34.98
C GLN A 20 40.77 8.73 -35.18
N ILE A 21 39.95 7.68 -35.06
CA ILE A 21 40.43 6.30 -35.21
C ILE A 21 40.69 5.95 -36.69
N MET A 22 39.88 6.47 -37.62
CA MET A 22 40.05 6.23 -39.07
C MET A 22 41.25 6.96 -39.69
N ASN A 23 41.74 8.05 -39.08
CA ASN A 23 42.89 8.80 -39.60
C ASN A 23 44.22 8.04 -39.44
N ASP A 24 44.27 6.97 -38.64
CA ASP A 24 45.50 6.22 -38.36
C ASP A 24 45.78 5.08 -39.37
N GLU A 25 44.82 4.67 -40.23
CA GLU A 25 44.99 3.51 -41.10
C GLU A 25 44.51 3.76 -42.55
N LYS A 26 45.40 3.57 -43.54
CA LYS A 26 45.04 3.50 -44.96
C LYS A 26 44.95 2.03 -45.38
N THR A 27 43.87 1.72 -46.13
CA THR A 27 43.33 0.40 -46.55
C THR A 27 42.69 -0.42 -45.43
N VAL A 28 41.36 -0.29 -45.31
CA VAL A 28 40.50 -0.98 -44.33
C VAL A 28 40.20 -2.41 -44.80
N LYS A 29 40.61 -3.43 -44.05
CA LYS A 29 40.16 -4.83 -44.21
C LYS A 29 39.09 -5.18 -43.17
N GLU A 30 38.43 -6.33 -43.33
CA GLU A 30 37.37 -6.80 -42.42
C GLU A 30 37.89 -7.05 -40.98
N GLU A 31 39.10 -7.59 -40.83
CA GLU A 31 39.78 -7.74 -39.52
C GLU A 31 40.10 -6.39 -38.84
N ASP A 32 40.30 -5.33 -39.63
CA ASP A 32 40.56 -3.98 -39.11
C ASP A 32 39.26 -3.32 -38.62
N LEU A 33 38.11 -3.66 -39.24
CA LEU A 33 36.79 -3.25 -38.77
C LEU A 33 36.40 -3.92 -37.45
N GLU A 34 36.70 -5.21 -37.27
CA GLU A 34 36.43 -5.91 -36.00
C GLU A 34 37.22 -5.29 -34.84
N LYS A 35 38.52 -5.04 -35.03
CA LYS A 35 39.36 -4.35 -34.03
C LYS A 35 38.89 -2.92 -33.76
N LEU A 36 38.39 -2.23 -34.79
CA LEU A 36 37.80 -0.91 -34.64
C LEU A 36 36.53 -0.96 -33.76
N PHE A 37 35.65 -1.94 -33.97
CA PHE A 37 34.47 -2.14 -33.14
C PHE A 37 34.85 -2.50 -31.70
N GLU A 38 35.79 -3.42 -31.48
CA GLU A 38 36.28 -3.76 -30.13
C GLU A 38 36.84 -2.52 -29.41
N LYS A 39 37.58 -1.67 -30.12
CA LYS A 39 38.12 -0.41 -29.58
C LYS A 39 37.02 0.61 -29.29
N LEU A 40 35.97 0.70 -30.10
CA LEU A 40 34.82 1.59 -29.88
C LEU A 40 33.99 1.19 -28.67
N TYR A 41 33.85 -0.12 -28.42
CA TYR A 41 33.15 -0.67 -27.25
C TYR A 41 34.05 -0.85 -26.03
N SER A 42 35.32 -0.43 -26.12
CA SER A 42 36.21 -0.44 -24.96
C SER A 42 35.69 0.48 -23.85
N SER A 43 35.89 0.09 -22.59
CA SER A 43 35.44 0.86 -21.43
C SER A 43 35.99 2.29 -21.45
N GLU A 44 37.25 2.48 -21.87
CA GLU A 44 37.88 3.79 -21.97
C GLU A 44 37.19 4.71 -22.99
N VAL A 45 36.76 4.17 -24.13
CA VAL A 45 36.04 4.96 -25.15
C VAL A 45 34.62 5.24 -24.69
N ILE A 46 33.94 4.27 -24.08
CA ILE A 46 32.60 4.45 -23.50
C ILE A 46 32.62 5.55 -22.44
N GLU A 47 33.57 5.53 -21.49
CA GLU A 47 33.70 6.55 -20.44
C GLU A 47 33.96 7.95 -21.04
N LYS A 48 34.88 8.05 -22.01
CA LYS A 48 35.16 9.33 -22.70
C LYS A 48 33.95 9.89 -23.43
N ILE A 49 33.03 9.05 -23.91
CA ILE A 49 31.79 9.47 -24.56
C ILE A 49 30.71 9.80 -23.50
N SER A 50 30.59 9.01 -22.43
CA SER A 50 29.56 9.18 -21.42
C SER A 50 29.81 10.38 -20.51
N ASP A 51 31.07 10.73 -20.22
CA ASP A 51 31.41 11.80 -19.28
C ASP A 51 30.87 13.18 -19.71
N PRO A 52 31.08 13.66 -20.94
CA PRO A 52 30.50 14.93 -21.39
C PRO A 52 28.97 14.92 -21.37
N ILE A 53 28.37 13.78 -21.72
CA ILE A 53 26.90 13.59 -21.69
C ILE A 53 26.39 13.71 -20.26
N TYR A 54 27.02 13.03 -19.31
CA TYR A 54 26.69 13.07 -17.89
C TYR A 54 26.82 14.48 -17.32
N GLN A 55 27.92 15.19 -17.61
CA GLN A 55 28.09 16.58 -17.16
C GLN A 55 26.99 17.49 -17.69
N THR A 56 26.56 17.30 -18.94
CA THR A 56 25.45 18.06 -19.53
C THR A 56 24.12 17.72 -18.87
N LEU A 57 23.87 16.43 -18.58
CA LEU A 57 22.67 15.99 -17.86
C LEU A 57 22.63 16.57 -16.44
N ILE A 58 23.73 16.59 -15.70
CA ILE A 58 23.80 17.22 -14.38
C ILE A 58 23.44 18.71 -14.45
N GLN A 59 24.00 19.42 -15.42
CA GLN A 59 23.77 20.87 -15.55
C GLN A 59 22.31 21.18 -15.90
N THR A 60 21.65 20.31 -16.66
CA THR A 60 20.27 20.51 -17.12
C THR A 60 19.21 19.84 -16.23
N ALA A 61 19.60 18.87 -15.40
CA ALA A 61 18.70 18.12 -14.53
C ALA A 61 17.85 19.00 -13.59
N PRO A 62 18.39 20.05 -12.93
CA PRO A 62 17.57 20.90 -12.06
C PRO A 62 16.38 21.53 -12.80
N GLN A 63 16.60 22.02 -14.02
CA GLN A 63 15.53 22.60 -14.84
C GLN A 63 14.53 21.52 -15.28
N MET A 64 15.01 20.37 -15.76
CA MET A 64 14.15 19.27 -16.20
C MET A 64 13.25 18.73 -15.06
N VAL A 65 13.81 18.59 -13.86
CA VAL A 65 13.07 18.15 -12.67
C VAL A 65 12.04 19.20 -12.25
N GLU A 66 12.39 20.48 -12.31
CA GLU A 66 11.45 21.56 -11.97
C GLU A 66 10.31 21.68 -12.98
N GLU A 67 10.59 21.51 -14.28
CA GLU A 67 9.56 21.44 -15.33
C GLU A 67 8.58 20.29 -15.07
N ASP A 68 9.09 19.08 -14.77
CA ASP A 68 8.27 17.92 -14.45
C ASP A 68 7.44 18.11 -13.16
N ARG A 69 8.02 18.76 -12.14
CA ARG A 69 7.32 19.13 -10.90
C ARG A 69 6.13 20.05 -11.18
N LEU A 70 6.32 21.06 -12.04
CA LEU A 70 5.24 21.99 -12.42
C LEU A 70 4.14 21.30 -13.22
N LEU A 71 4.51 20.45 -14.18
CA LEU A 71 3.54 19.64 -14.96
C LEU A 71 2.71 18.72 -14.04
N THR A 72 3.38 18.07 -13.08
CA THR A 72 2.72 17.23 -12.07
C THR A 72 1.75 18.06 -11.24
N GLN A 73 2.16 19.22 -10.75
CA GLN A 73 1.33 20.09 -9.92
C GLN A 73 0.09 20.61 -10.69
N GLU A 74 0.24 20.91 -11.98
CA GLU A 74 -0.84 21.33 -12.86
C GLU A 74 -1.86 20.19 -13.09
N PHE A 75 -1.35 18.98 -13.34
CA PHE A 75 -2.16 17.76 -13.47
C PHE A 75 -2.95 17.47 -12.20
N GLU A 76 -2.27 17.45 -11.04
CA GLU A 76 -2.90 17.18 -9.74
C GLU A 76 -3.99 18.20 -9.42
N SER A 77 -3.78 19.48 -9.76
CA SER A 77 -4.78 20.53 -9.57
C SER A 77 -6.07 20.24 -10.34
N ARG A 78 -5.97 19.92 -11.63
CA ARG A 78 -7.13 19.55 -12.46
C ARG A 78 -7.82 18.29 -11.97
N LEU A 79 -7.02 17.27 -11.61
CA LEU A 79 -7.52 15.99 -11.09
C LEU A 79 -8.30 16.20 -9.79
N GLN A 80 -7.73 16.94 -8.84
CA GLN A 80 -8.40 17.24 -7.57
C GLN A 80 -9.63 18.12 -7.75
N GLN A 81 -9.64 19.02 -8.73
CA GLN A 81 -10.84 19.78 -9.09
C GLN A 81 -11.93 18.87 -9.66
N ARG A 82 -11.59 17.94 -10.55
CA ARG A 82 -12.55 17.00 -11.15
C ARG A 82 -13.14 16.05 -10.11
N TRP A 83 -12.32 15.57 -9.17
CA TRP A 83 -12.72 14.61 -8.13
C TRP A 83 -13.08 15.26 -6.79
N LEU A 84 -13.32 16.58 -6.78
CA LEU A 84 -13.40 17.39 -5.56
C LEU A 84 -14.43 16.88 -4.55
N THR A 85 -15.66 16.63 -5.01
CA THR A 85 -16.77 16.20 -4.16
C THR A 85 -16.53 14.81 -3.56
N ALA A 86 -16.03 13.87 -4.35
CA ALA A 86 -15.64 12.54 -3.89
C ALA A 86 -14.51 12.61 -2.84
N PHE A 87 -13.47 13.42 -3.10
CA PHE A 87 -12.35 13.60 -2.17
C PHE A 87 -12.74 14.31 -0.88
N TYR A 88 -13.68 15.26 -0.92
CA TYR A 88 -14.21 15.89 0.29
C TYR A 88 -14.94 14.88 1.16
N ASN A 89 -15.81 14.04 0.60
CA ASN A 89 -16.49 13.00 1.38
C ASN A 89 -15.50 12.00 2.00
N LEU A 90 -14.53 11.50 1.24
CA LEU A 90 -13.50 10.61 1.77
C LEU A 90 -12.66 11.29 2.86
N SER A 91 -12.25 12.54 2.65
CA SER A 91 -11.52 13.32 3.67
C SER A 91 -12.35 13.53 4.94
N SER A 92 -13.65 13.80 4.81
CA SER A 92 -14.57 13.93 5.93
C SER A 92 -14.68 12.63 6.72
N VAL A 93 -14.84 11.47 6.06
CA VAL A 93 -14.89 10.17 6.76
C VAL A 93 -13.59 9.90 7.50
N ILE A 94 -12.43 10.15 6.89
CA ILE A 94 -11.12 9.98 7.55
C ILE A 94 -11.00 10.90 8.77
N LYS A 95 -11.39 12.17 8.63
CA LYS A 95 -11.31 13.15 9.72
C LYS A 95 -12.25 12.82 10.88
N LEU A 96 -13.50 12.50 10.58
CA LEU A 96 -14.48 12.06 11.58
C LEU A 96 -14.03 10.78 12.29
N SER A 97 -13.38 9.87 11.56
CA SER A 97 -12.83 8.63 12.12
C SER A 97 -11.73 8.91 13.14
N GLU A 98 -10.84 9.85 12.82
CA GLU A 98 -9.76 10.30 13.71
C GLU A 98 -10.30 10.99 14.96
N GLU A 99 -11.25 11.92 14.81
CA GLU A 99 -11.92 12.59 15.93
C GLU A 99 -12.65 11.60 16.83
N THR A 100 -13.36 10.64 16.23
CA THR A 100 -14.03 9.57 16.98
C THR A 100 -13.06 8.72 17.79
N ALA A 101 -11.88 8.40 17.25
CA ALA A 101 -10.86 7.69 18.01
C ALA A 101 -10.34 8.52 19.19
N MET A 102 -10.08 9.81 18.98
CA MET A 102 -9.63 10.72 20.04
C MET A 102 -10.66 10.81 21.17
N ASP A 103 -11.94 11.03 20.83
CA ASP A 103 -13.03 11.10 21.81
C ASP A 103 -13.13 9.79 22.63
N ILE A 104 -13.01 8.62 21.99
CA ILE A 104 -13.04 7.33 22.67
C ILE A 104 -11.82 7.12 23.58
N ILE A 105 -10.64 7.56 23.15
CA ILE A 105 -9.43 7.52 23.98
C ILE A 105 -9.61 8.40 25.21
N ASP A 106 -10.08 9.62 25.03
CA ASP A 106 -10.29 10.57 26.13
C ASP A 106 -11.33 10.06 27.12
N GLU A 107 -12.49 9.57 26.64
CA GLU A 107 -13.52 8.95 27.48
C GLU A 107 -12.98 7.75 28.29
N TYR A 108 -12.17 6.91 27.64
CA TYR A 108 -11.53 5.76 28.27
C TYR A 108 -10.51 6.20 29.35
N MET A 109 -9.75 7.27 29.07
CA MET A 109 -8.80 7.87 30.01
C MET A 109 -9.49 8.44 31.25
N GLU A 110 -10.56 9.20 31.07
CA GLU A 110 -11.34 9.80 32.15
C GLU A 110 -12.03 8.74 33.04
N THR A 111 -12.65 7.74 32.42
CA THR A 111 -13.35 6.66 33.15
C THR A 111 -12.37 5.83 33.99
N LYS A 112 -11.15 5.60 33.48
CA LYS A 112 -10.13 4.89 34.26
C LYS A 112 -9.46 5.74 35.32
N ALA A 113 -9.20 7.02 35.04
CA ALA A 113 -8.65 7.98 35.99
C ALA A 113 -9.56 8.17 37.22
N THR A 114 -10.87 8.04 37.04
CA THR A 114 -11.86 8.10 38.14
C THR A 114 -12.00 6.81 38.93
N SER A 115 -11.52 5.67 38.40
CA SER A 115 -11.67 4.33 39.01
C SER A 115 -10.47 3.83 39.83
N ILE A 116 -9.29 4.44 39.69
CA ILE A 116 -8.04 3.98 40.32
C ILE A 116 -7.69 4.92 41.49
N ASN A 117 -7.62 4.39 42.72
CA ASN A 117 -6.93 5.05 43.82
C ASN A 117 -5.47 5.31 43.38
N LYS A 118 -5.00 6.56 43.48
CA LYS A 118 -3.77 7.20 42.94
C LYS A 118 -2.40 6.47 43.04
N GLN A 119 -2.30 5.15 43.21
CA GLN A 119 -1.06 4.42 43.47
C GLN A 119 -0.67 3.32 42.48
N ASP A 120 -1.51 2.96 41.50
CA ASP A 120 -1.14 1.99 40.47
C ASP A 120 -1.05 2.66 39.08
N GLU A 121 -0.01 2.30 38.30
CA GLU A 121 0.24 2.81 36.96
C GLU A 121 -1.01 2.68 36.07
N TYR A 122 -1.27 3.71 35.26
CA TYR A 122 -2.38 3.73 34.31
C TYR A 122 -2.23 2.57 33.31
N GLN A 123 -3.03 1.50 33.46
CA GLN A 123 -2.99 0.34 32.56
C GLN A 123 -4.15 0.35 31.55
N VAL A 124 -3.79 0.56 30.28
CA VAL A 124 -4.69 0.34 29.13
C VAL A 124 -4.95 -1.17 28.98
N SER A 125 -6.21 -1.56 28.78
CA SER A 125 -6.55 -2.96 28.50
C SER A 125 -5.90 -3.37 27.18
N ILE A 126 -5.28 -4.54 27.15
CA ILE A 126 -4.63 -5.03 25.93
C ILE A 126 -5.60 -5.13 24.74
N VAL A 127 -6.87 -5.45 25.01
CA VAL A 127 -7.93 -5.50 24.01
C VAL A 127 -8.14 -4.12 23.39
N PHE A 128 -8.26 -3.09 24.22
CA PHE A 128 -8.47 -1.73 23.77
C PHE A 128 -7.26 -1.20 22.99
N ASP A 129 -6.04 -1.47 23.47
CA ASP A 129 -4.80 -1.08 22.80
C ASP A 129 -4.67 -1.72 21.40
N VAL A 130 -4.89 -3.03 21.29
CA VAL A 130 -4.81 -3.74 20.00
C VAL A 130 -5.87 -3.25 19.01
N LEU A 131 -7.11 -3.09 19.45
CA LEU A 131 -8.19 -2.60 18.59
C LEU A 131 -7.91 -1.16 18.12
N LEU A 132 -7.44 -0.26 18.99
CA LEU A 132 -7.06 1.09 18.60
C LEU A 132 -5.82 1.14 17.71
N LYS A 133 -4.83 0.26 17.88
CA LYS A 133 -3.69 0.13 16.96
C LYS A 133 -4.14 -0.30 15.56
N LEU A 134 -5.09 -1.23 15.46
CA LEU A 134 -5.68 -1.62 14.18
C LEU A 134 -6.47 -0.46 13.55
N TYR A 135 -7.26 0.25 14.36
CA TYR A 135 -8.07 1.37 13.91
C TYR A 135 -7.23 2.58 13.47
N SER A 136 -6.22 2.95 14.24
CA SER A 136 -5.26 4.00 13.88
C SER A 136 -4.50 3.64 12.60
N LYS A 137 -4.07 2.37 12.44
CA LYS A 137 -3.47 1.91 11.18
C LYS A 137 -4.43 2.02 10.00
N ALA A 138 -5.71 1.72 10.19
CA ALA A 138 -6.74 1.90 9.16
C ALA A 138 -6.89 3.38 8.74
N ILE A 139 -6.87 4.32 9.70
CA ILE A 139 -6.87 5.76 9.41
C ILE A 139 -5.62 6.16 8.61
N THR A 140 -4.43 5.71 9.04
CA THR A 140 -3.17 6.02 8.32
C THR A 140 -3.20 5.49 6.90
N LEU A 141 -3.61 4.23 6.69
CA LEU A 141 -3.76 3.64 5.36
C LEU A 141 -4.77 4.42 4.51
N SER A 142 -5.88 4.88 5.10
CA SER A 142 -6.86 5.70 4.38
C SER A 142 -6.29 7.07 3.96
N LYS A 143 -5.43 7.68 4.80
CA LYS A 143 -4.70 8.91 4.45
C LYS A 143 -3.69 8.66 3.32
N GLU A 144 -2.96 7.54 3.34
CA GLU A 144 -2.06 7.11 2.25
C GLU A 144 -2.83 6.90 0.94
N ILE A 145 -3.99 6.23 1.01
CA ILE A 145 -4.86 6.00 -0.16
C ILE A 145 -5.34 7.33 -0.72
N LEU A 146 -5.86 8.23 0.12
CA LEU A 146 -6.31 9.56 -0.32
C LEU A 146 -5.18 10.35 -1.00
N LEU A 147 -3.96 10.29 -0.48
CA LEU A 147 -2.79 10.92 -1.10
C LEU A 147 -2.54 10.34 -2.51
N LEU A 148 -2.51 9.02 -2.65
CA LEU A 148 -2.31 8.35 -3.92
C LEU A 148 -3.42 8.69 -4.93
N LEU A 149 -4.68 8.76 -4.47
CA LEU A 149 -5.80 9.16 -5.31
C LEU A 149 -5.67 10.61 -5.78
N LYS A 150 -5.30 11.54 -4.89
CA LYS A 150 -5.08 12.96 -5.22
C LYS A 150 -3.92 13.20 -6.20
N SER A 151 -3.00 12.24 -6.28
CA SER A 151 -1.90 12.23 -7.25
C SER A 151 -2.18 11.34 -8.46
N GLY A 152 -3.37 10.73 -8.60
CA GLY A 152 -3.76 9.94 -9.77
C GLY A 152 -3.22 8.50 -9.84
N TYR A 153 -2.76 7.93 -8.72
CA TYR A 153 -2.21 6.57 -8.65
C TYR A 153 -3.25 5.54 -8.13
N SER A 154 -4.24 5.21 -8.97
CA SER A 154 -5.32 4.25 -8.63
C SER A 154 -4.83 2.85 -8.24
N ASP A 155 -3.88 2.29 -8.98
CA ASP A 155 -3.33 0.95 -8.70
C ASP A 155 -2.57 0.90 -7.37
N GLY A 156 -1.83 1.97 -7.07
CA GLY A 156 -1.16 2.15 -5.78
C GLY A 156 -2.16 2.26 -4.64
N ALA A 157 -3.21 3.07 -4.83
CA ALA A 157 -4.30 3.21 -3.88
C ALA A 157 -5.02 1.87 -3.62
N MET A 158 -5.31 1.12 -4.67
CA MET A 158 -5.92 -0.22 -4.58
C MET A 158 -5.04 -1.20 -3.81
N SER A 159 -3.72 -1.14 -4.05
CA SER A 159 -2.73 -1.95 -3.32
C SER A 159 -2.72 -1.63 -1.82
N ARG A 160 -2.83 -0.35 -1.44
CA ARG A 160 -2.92 0.08 -0.03
C ARG A 160 -4.25 -0.30 0.60
N TRP A 161 -5.35 -0.24 -0.16
CA TRP A 161 -6.65 -0.69 0.31
C TRP A 161 -6.65 -2.16 0.76
N ARG A 162 -5.83 -3.03 0.15
CA ARG A 162 -5.66 -4.42 0.60
C ARG A 162 -5.33 -4.52 2.10
N SER A 163 -4.37 -3.73 2.57
CA SER A 163 -3.98 -3.71 3.99
C SER A 163 -5.07 -3.07 4.86
N LEU A 164 -5.82 -2.09 4.34
CA LEU A 164 -6.95 -1.50 5.06
C LEU A 164 -8.06 -2.55 5.28
N HIS A 165 -8.34 -3.37 4.27
CA HIS A 165 -9.28 -4.49 4.36
C HIS A 165 -8.84 -5.53 5.40
N GLU A 166 -7.54 -5.85 5.46
CA GLU A 166 -6.98 -6.73 6.49
C GLU A 166 -7.18 -6.15 7.90
N CYS A 167 -6.90 -4.85 8.11
CA CYS A 167 -7.16 -4.18 9.39
C CYS A 167 -8.64 -4.29 9.79
N ASN A 168 -9.56 -4.06 8.85
CA ASN A 168 -11.00 -4.14 9.09
C ASN A 168 -11.45 -5.56 9.48
N ILE A 169 -10.92 -6.59 8.81
CA ILE A 169 -11.21 -8.00 9.13
C ILE A 169 -10.68 -8.38 10.50
N TYR A 170 -9.41 -8.06 10.80
CA TYR A 170 -8.82 -8.38 12.09
C TYR A 170 -9.53 -7.66 13.22
N PHE A 171 -9.86 -6.38 13.05
CA PHE A 171 -10.65 -5.63 14.02
C PHE A 171 -12.01 -6.30 14.26
N SER A 172 -12.73 -6.65 13.20
CA SER A 172 -14.05 -7.28 13.28
C SER A 172 -14.01 -8.63 14.00
N ILE A 173 -12.97 -9.43 13.76
CA ILE A 173 -12.79 -10.74 14.42
C ILE A 173 -12.44 -10.57 15.90
N LEU A 174 -11.49 -9.68 16.21
CA LEU A 174 -11.03 -9.48 17.59
C LEU A 174 -12.09 -8.81 18.47
N SER A 175 -13.03 -8.06 17.87
CA SER A 175 -14.16 -7.44 18.55
C SER A 175 -15.47 -8.24 18.46
N LEU A 176 -15.48 -9.41 17.80
CA LEU A 176 -16.69 -10.17 17.46
C LEU A 176 -17.62 -10.43 18.65
N ASN A 177 -17.03 -10.83 19.79
CA ASN A 177 -17.76 -11.14 21.02
C ASN A 177 -17.31 -10.24 22.17
N TYR A 178 -17.16 -8.93 21.93
CA TYR A 178 -16.61 -7.98 22.91
C TYR A 178 -17.21 -8.07 24.32
N ASN A 179 -18.52 -8.38 24.42
CA ASN A 179 -19.21 -8.56 25.70
C ASN A 179 -18.75 -9.79 26.51
N ASN A 180 -18.18 -10.80 25.85
CA ASN A 180 -17.55 -11.94 26.50
C ASN A 180 -16.06 -11.63 26.70
N ARG A 181 -15.75 -11.01 27.84
CA ARG A 181 -14.41 -10.56 28.19
C ARG A 181 -13.36 -11.67 28.11
N GLU A 182 -13.64 -12.85 28.65
CA GLU A 182 -12.70 -13.98 28.65
C GLU A 182 -12.34 -14.41 27.21
N PHE A 183 -13.36 -14.57 26.37
CA PHE A 183 -13.16 -14.91 24.97
C PHE A 183 -12.36 -13.84 24.23
N THR A 184 -12.74 -12.57 24.38
CA THR A 184 -12.11 -11.45 23.70
C THR A 184 -10.65 -11.24 24.14
N GLU A 185 -10.37 -11.33 25.44
CA GLU A 185 -9.00 -11.27 25.93
C GLU A 185 -8.17 -12.43 25.37
N ASN A 186 -8.70 -13.66 25.42
CA ASN A 186 -8.00 -14.85 24.93
C ASN A 186 -7.62 -14.76 23.44
N ILE A 187 -8.56 -14.36 22.56
CA ILE A 187 -8.26 -14.25 21.13
C ILE A 187 -7.27 -13.11 20.84
N VAL A 188 -7.34 -11.99 21.57
CA VAL A 188 -6.38 -10.88 21.43
C VAL A 188 -4.99 -11.28 21.89
N TYR A 189 -4.86 -12.00 23.02
CA TYR A 189 -3.57 -12.52 23.47
C TYR A 189 -2.96 -13.48 22.46
N LYS A 190 -3.75 -14.39 21.88
CA LYS A 190 -3.28 -15.27 20.80
C LYS A 190 -2.82 -14.49 19.57
N TYR A 191 -3.57 -13.46 19.17
CA TYR A 191 -3.18 -12.60 18.06
C TYR A 191 -1.82 -11.93 18.31
N LEU A 192 -1.57 -11.45 19.52
CA LEU A 192 -0.28 -10.88 19.91
C LEU A 192 0.83 -11.91 19.99
N ASP A 193 0.58 -13.07 20.59
CA ASP A 193 1.55 -14.17 20.67
C ASP A 193 1.97 -14.67 19.29
N TYR A 194 1.08 -14.58 18.30
CA TYR A 194 1.40 -14.94 16.93
C TYR A 194 2.55 -14.13 16.33
N SER A 195 2.78 -12.88 16.80
CA SER A 195 3.94 -12.09 16.38
C SER A 195 5.29 -12.76 16.71
N LYS A 196 5.35 -13.54 17.80
CA LYS A 196 6.55 -14.31 18.19
C LYS A 196 6.81 -15.46 17.22
N ILE A 197 5.74 -16.06 16.68
CA ILE A 197 5.82 -17.08 15.62
C ILE A 197 6.40 -16.44 14.35
N GLU A 198 5.85 -15.30 13.93
CA GLU A 198 6.29 -14.60 12.72
C GLU A 198 7.78 -14.21 12.81
N LYS A 199 8.19 -13.62 13.94
CA LYS A 199 9.57 -13.19 14.20
C LYS A 199 10.56 -14.35 14.12
N TYR A 200 10.24 -15.50 14.71
CA TYR A 200 11.11 -16.68 14.64
C TYR A 200 11.16 -17.27 13.21
N GLN A 201 10.01 -17.36 12.52
CA GLN A 201 9.97 -17.88 11.15
C GLN A 201 10.73 -16.99 10.16
N GLU A 202 10.66 -15.66 10.34
CA GLU A 202 11.44 -14.70 9.57
C GLU A 202 12.95 -14.90 9.81
N LEU A 203 13.37 -15.00 11.08
CA LEU A 203 14.76 -15.27 11.45
C LEU A 203 15.30 -16.55 10.79
N MET A 204 14.52 -17.63 10.82
CA MET A 204 14.91 -18.90 10.20
C MET A 204 15.03 -18.80 8.67
N LYS A 205 14.25 -17.92 8.02
CA LYS A 205 14.36 -17.67 6.58
C LYS A 205 15.65 -16.91 6.25
N TYR A 206 16.00 -15.88 7.03
CA TYR A 206 17.25 -15.15 6.82
C TYR A 206 18.46 -16.07 6.95
N GLN A 207 18.55 -16.85 8.02
CA GLN A 207 19.65 -17.80 8.24
C GLN A 207 19.77 -18.85 7.14
N LYS A 208 18.68 -19.19 6.45
CA LYS A 208 18.70 -20.14 5.34
C LYS A 208 19.21 -19.52 4.03
N ILE A 209 19.02 -18.22 3.84
CA ILE A 209 19.37 -17.52 2.60
C ILE A 209 20.80 -16.99 2.67
N ASP A 210 21.22 -16.50 3.84
CA ASP A 210 22.51 -15.86 4.05
C ASP A 210 23.26 -16.57 5.18
N GLU A 211 24.28 -17.35 4.79
CA GLU A 211 25.15 -18.08 5.72
C GLU A 211 26.03 -17.13 6.57
N GLU A 212 26.21 -15.88 6.12
CA GLU A 212 26.95 -14.84 6.85
C GLU A 212 26.05 -14.00 7.76
N PHE A 213 24.72 -14.21 7.75
CA PHE A 213 23.78 -13.50 8.60
C PHE A 213 24.08 -13.75 10.09
N LYS A 214 24.59 -12.72 10.76
CA LYS A 214 24.93 -12.74 12.18
C LYS A 214 23.88 -11.99 12.99
N ILE A 215 23.15 -12.73 13.80
CA ILE A 215 22.32 -12.19 14.87
C ILE A 215 23.08 -12.29 16.21
N ASN A 216 22.85 -11.33 17.10
CA ASN A 216 23.34 -11.40 18.46
C ASN A 216 22.85 -12.69 19.14
N SER A 217 23.74 -13.38 19.88
CA SER A 217 23.42 -14.66 20.51
C SER A 217 22.29 -14.58 21.53
N ASP A 218 22.16 -13.44 22.21
CA ASP A 218 21.15 -13.22 23.23
C ASP A 218 19.79 -12.92 22.58
N ASP A 219 19.77 -12.14 21.49
CA ASP A 219 18.57 -11.94 20.68
C ASP A 219 18.05 -13.26 20.10
N TYR A 220 18.93 -14.11 19.57
CA TYR A 220 18.54 -15.43 19.08
C TYR A 220 17.93 -16.29 20.18
N LYS A 221 18.56 -16.35 21.35
CA LYS A 221 18.04 -17.12 22.50
C LYS A 221 16.69 -16.60 22.94
N MET A 222 16.51 -15.28 23.01
CA MET A 222 15.25 -14.65 23.38
C MET A 222 14.14 -15.01 22.38
N ILE A 223 14.36 -14.78 21.08
CA ILE A 223 13.36 -15.08 20.03
C ILE A 223 13.00 -16.57 20.03
N LYS A 224 14.00 -17.45 20.18
CA LYS A 224 13.77 -18.90 20.25
C LYS A 224 13.03 -19.31 21.52
N SER A 225 13.31 -18.67 22.66
CA SER A 225 12.58 -18.93 23.90
C SER A 225 11.12 -18.51 23.75
N ASP A 226 10.86 -17.29 23.28
CA ASP A 226 9.52 -16.76 23.04
C ASP A 226 8.70 -17.70 22.12
N TYR A 227 9.31 -18.17 21.03
CA TYR A 227 8.70 -19.15 20.13
C TYR A 227 8.35 -20.46 20.83
N CYS A 228 9.30 -21.05 21.57
CA CYS A 228 9.08 -22.30 22.29
C CYS A 228 7.98 -22.16 23.34
N ASP A 229 7.93 -21.03 24.06
CA ASP A 229 6.98 -20.81 25.14
C ASP A 229 5.56 -20.62 24.61
N VAL A 230 5.40 -19.93 23.47
CA VAL A 230 4.11 -19.85 22.76
C VAL A 230 3.63 -21.23 22.30
N LEU A 231 4.51 -22.08 21.76
CA LEU A 231 4.13 -23.43 21.34
C LEU A 231 3.78 -24.34 22.53
N LYS A 232 4.48 -24.21 23.66
CA LYS A 232 4.09 -24.93 24.89
C LYS A 232 2.70 -24.51 25.38
N GLN A 233 2.38 -23.22 25.28
CA GLN A 233 1.12 -22.67 25.75
C GLN A 233 -0.06 -23.04 24.83
N HIS A 234 0.11 -22.94 23.51
CA HIS A 234 -0.99 -23.06 22.54
C HIS A 234 -0.96 -24.35 21.70
N GLY A 235 0.13 -25.12 21.79
CA GLY A 235 0.39 -26.34 21.02
C GLY A 235 1.15 -26.10 19.70
N ASP A 236 1.79 -27.15 19.17
CA ASP A 236 2.66 -27.08 17.98
C ASP A 236 1.96 -26.54 16.71
N GLU A 237 0.66 -26.81 16.60
CA GLU A 237 -0.20 -26.33 15.51
C GLU A 237 -0.33 -24.80 15.48
N PHE A 238 0.03 -24.11 16.56
CA PHE A 238 0.04 -22.66 16.62
C PHE A 238 1.08 -22.01 15.69
N SER A 239 2.05 -22.78 15.19
CA SER A 239 3.00 -22.31 14.18
C SER A 239 2.39 -22.07 12.78
N LYS A 240 1.16 -22.55 12.54
CA LYS A 240 0.51 -22.47 11.22
C LYS A 240 -0.14 -21.09 10.96
N PRO A 241 -0.30 -20.68 9.69
CA PRO A 241 -0.98 -19.43 9.33
C PRO A 241 -2.34 -19.26 10.00
N TYR A 242 -2.57 -18.08 10.59
CA TYR A 242 -3.82 -17.67 11.24
C TYR A 242 -4.27 -18.55 12.41
N SER A 243 -3.36 -19.34 13.00
CA SER A 243 -3.65 -20.22 14.13
C SER A 243 -4.17 -19.47 15.36
N TRP A 244 -3.88 -18.18 15.51
CA TRP A 244 -4.45 -17.33 16.55
C TRP A 244 -5.98 -17.33 16.54
N ALA A 245 -6.60 -17.52 15.37
CA ALA A 245 -8.06 -17.58 15.21
C ALA A 245 -8.62 -19.01 15.29
N LYS A 246 -7.82 -20.03 15.62
CA LYS A 246 -8.19 -21.45 15.49
C LYS A 246 -9.45 -21.85 16.24
N GLU A 247 -9.75 -21.22 17.37
CA GLU A 247 -10.97 -21.47 18.15
C GLU A 247 -12.26 -21.11 17.41
N LEU A 248 -12.20 -20.18 16.46
CA LEU A 248 -13.31 -19.83 15.56
C LEU A 248 -13.52 -20.87 14.46
N PHE A 249 -12.53 -21.75 14.22
CA PHE A 249 -12.55 -22.75 13.16
C PHE A 249 -12.17 -24.16 13.68
N PRO A 250 -12.95 -24.72 14.64
CA PRO A 250 -12.59 -25.98 15.30
C PRO A 250 -12.45 -27.14 14.30
N LYS A 251 -13.29 -27.17 13.26
CA LYS A 251 -13.32 -28.24 12.25
C LYS A 251 -12.29 -28.13 11.12
N LYS A 252 -11.53 -27.03 11.02
CA LYS A 252 -10.58 -26.80 9.92
C LYS A 252 -9.14 -27.12 10.31
N SER A 253 -8.46 -27.97 9.56
CA SER A 253 -7.02 -28.23 9.78
C SER A 253 -6.13 -27.06 9.34
N ARG A 254 -6.56 -26.30 8.34
CA ARG A 254 -5.86 -25.11 7.83
C ARG A 254 -6.85 -23.97 7.67
N ILE A 255 -6.43 -22.78 8.09
CA ILE A 255 -7.19 -21.54 8.00
C ILE A 255 -6.59 -20.72 6.86
N TYR A 256 -7.44 -20.17 6.02
CA TYR A 256 -7.06 -19.25 4.95
C TYR A 256 -7.62 -17.86 5.25
N PHE A 257 -7.05 -16.82 4.63
CA PHE A 257 -7.57 -15.46 4.80
C PHE A 257 -9.05 -15.35 4.43
N SER A 258 -9.49 -16.04 3.37
CA SER A 258 -10.91 -16.09 2.96
C SER A 258 -11.84 -16.72 4.00
N ASP A 259 -11.31 -17.51 4.95
CA ASP A 259 -12.09 -17.98 6.09
C ASP A 259 -12.30 -16.87 7.13
N LEU A 260 -11.28 -16.01 7.31
CA LEU A 260 -11.38 -14.81 8.15
C LEU A 260 -12.34 -13.80 7.53
N GLU A 261 -12.30 -13.59 6.21
CA GLU A 261 -13.26 -12.72 5.50
C GLU A 261 -14.71 -13.14 5.76
N LYS A 262 -14.99 -14.44 5.64
CA LYS A 262 -16.31 -15.02 5.90
C LYS A 262 -16.72 -14.90 7.36
N MET A 263 -15.79 -15.16 8.29
CA MET A 263 -16.05 -15.03 9.72
C MET A 263 -16.37 -13.58 10.11
N ALA A 264 -15.70 -12.61 9.49
CA ALA A 264 -15.97 -11.18 9.68
C ALA A 264 -17.27 -10.72 8.97
N GLY A 265 -17.83 -11.51 8.06
CA GLY A 265 -18.99 -11.13 7.24
C GLY A 265 -18.67 -10.11 6.13
N ILE A 266 -17.40 -10.03 5.70
CA ILE A 266 -16.90 -9.04 4.72
C ILE A 266 -16.39 -9.74 3.44
N ASP A 267 -16.80 -10.99 3.21
CA ASP A 267 -16.39 -11.80 2.06
C ASP A 267 -16.95 -11.31 0.71
N HIS A 268 -17.97 -10.44 0.74
CA HIS A 268 -18.45 -9.74 -0.46
C HIS A 268 -17.38 -8.84 -1.12
N LEU A 269 -16.33 -8.45 -0.39
CA LEU A 269 -15.20 -7.69 -0.94
C LEU A 269 -14.02 -8.55 -1.40
N SER A 270 -14.10 -9.88 -1.24
CA SER A 270 -12.99 -10.80 -1.54
C SER A 270 -12.51 -10.73 -3.00
N ILE A 271 -13.42 -10.43 -3.94
CA ILE A 271 -13.07 -10.24 -5.35
C ILE A 271 -12.13 -9.03 -5.53
N TYR A 272 -12.40 -7.94 -4.83
CA TYR A 272 -11.57 -6.75 -4.83
C TYR A 272 -10.25 -7.00 -4.10
N TYR A 273 -10.24 -7.74 -3.00
CA TYR A 273 -9.01 -8.13 -2.29
C TYR A 273 -8.07 -8.93 -3.19
N LYS A 274 -8.62 -9.85 -3.97
CA LYS A 274 -7.88 -10.61 -4.99
C LYS A 274 -7.36 -9.69 -6.10
N GLN A 275 -8.18 -8.76 -6.59
CA GLN A 275 -7.76 -7.78 -7.61
C GLN A 275 -6.64 -6.86 -7.12
N ALA A 276 -6.71 -6.37 -5.88
CA ALA A 276 -5.65 -5.56 -5.29
C ALA A 276 -4.29 -6.28 -5.29
N SER A 277 -4.29 -7.61 -5.14
CA SER A 277 -3.07 -8.41 -5.23
C SER A 277 -2.43 -8.36 -6.63
N TYR A 278 -3.22 -8.16 -7.70
CA TYR A 278 -2.70 -8.04 -9.06
C TYR A 278 -1.92 -6.75 -9.29
N HIS A 279 -2.17 -5.70 -8.50
CA HIS A 279 -1.45 -4.42 -8.59
C HIS A 279 -0.22 -4.37 -7.67
N ILE A 280 -0.12 -5.32 -6.72
CA ILE A 280 1.07 -5.54 -5.88
C ILE A 280 2.09 -6.45 -6.59
N HIS A 281 1.60 -7.50 -7.25
CA HIS A 281 2.44 -8.44 -7.99
C HIS A 281 2.50 -8.04 -9.47
N ALA A 282 3.62 -8.27 -10.14
CA ALA A 282 3.73 -8.15 -11.60
C ALA A 282 2.97 -9.27 -12.33
N SER A 283 1.72 -9.49 -11.96
CA SER A 283 0.84 -10.49 -12.56
C SER A 283 0.45 -10.02 -13.98
N PRO A 284 0.35 -10.95 -14.95
CA PRO A 284 -0.14 -10.61 -16.29
C PRO A 284 -1.49 -9.87 -16.23
N THR A 285 -2.39 -10.29 -15.35
CA THR A 285 -3.70 -9.63 -15.18
C THR A 285 -3.56 -8.19 -14.72
N GLY A 286 -2.67 -7.89 -13.78
CA GLY A 286 -2.45 -6.54 -13.26
C GLY A 286 -1.79 -5.60 -14.27
N ILE A 287 -0.76 -6.09 -14.99
CA ILE A 287 -0.07 -5.26 -15.99
C ILE A 287 -0.97 -4.89 -17.17
N TYR A 288 -1.92 -5.77 -17.56
CA TYR A 288 -2.83 -5.52 -18.68
C TYR A 288 -4.18 -4.93 -18.27
N ASN A 289 -4.49 -4.85 -16.98
CA ASN A 289 -5.73 -4.28 -16.46
C ASN A 289 -5.48 -3.29 -15.32
N SER A 290 -4.55 -2.36 -15.53
CA SER A 290 -4.38 -1.21 -14.64
C SER A 290 -5.69 -0.42 -14.55
N LEU A 291 -6.07 -0.01 -13.34
CA LEU A 291 -7.26 0.81 -13.10
C LEU A 291 -7.14 2.17 -13.76
N GLY A 292 -5.92 2.71 -13.86
CA GLY A 292 -5.64 3.98 -14.51
C GLY A 292 -5.71 3.93 -16.04
N SER A 293 -5.90 2.75 -16.63
CA SER A 293 -5.97 2.57 -18.07
C SER A 293 -7.33 2.96 -18.63
N ILE A 294 -7.30 3.94 -19.53
CA ILE A 294 -8.43 4.25 -20.40
C ILE A 294 -8.39 3.29 -21.58
N LYS A 295 -9.37 2.39 -21.68
CA LYS A 295 -9.55 1.53 -22.86
C LYS A 295 -10.44 2.27 -23.85
N ASP A 296 -9.82 2.92 -24.84
CA ASP A 296 -10.53 3.43 -26.00
C ASP A 296 -10.55 2.36 -27.10
N GLU A 297 -11.74 1.86 -27.44
CA GLU A 297 -11.91 0.84 -28.49
C GLU A 297 -11.53 1.35 -29.89
N LYS A 298 -11.53 2.67 -30.12
CA LYS A 298 -11.12 3.32 -31.38
C LYS A 298 -9.60 3.39 -31.49
N ILE A 299 -8.89 3.51 -30.36
CA ILE A 299 -7.43 3.56 -30.30
C ILE A 299 -6.89 2.14 -30.07
N ARG A 300 -6.64 1.41 -31.17
CA ARG A 300 -5.89 0.13 -31.15
C ARG A 300 -4.40 0.29 -30.80
N GLN A 301 -3.98 1.35 -30.10
CA GLN A 301 -2.58 1.50 -29.70
C GLN A 301 -2.34 0.81 -28.36
N ILE A 302 -1.29 0.00 -28.35
CA ILE A 302 -0.62 -0.49 -27.16
C ILE A 302 -0.03 0.75 -26.47
N GLY A 303 -0.80 1.38 -25.59
CA GLY A 303 -0.34 2.48 -24.74
C GLY A 303 0.29 1.95 -23.46
N TYR A 304 1.42 2.51 -23.06
CA TYR A 304 2.05 2.23 -21.77
C TYR A 304 1.80 3.40 -20.83
N ILE A 305 1.37 3.11 -19.60
CA ILE A 305 1.16 4.13 -18.57
C ILE A 305 2.42 4.22 -17.73
N PHE A 306 3.07 5.38 -17.78
CA PHE A 306 4.31 5.64 -17.05
C PHE A 306 4.10 6.48 -15.79
N GLY A 307 2.87 6.91 -15.51
CA GLY A 307 2.59 7.90 -14.48
C GLY A 307 1.12 7.95 -14.08
N PRO A 308 0.68 9.06 -13.46
CA PRO A 308 -0.64 9.16 -12.89
C PRO A 308 -1.74 9.28 -13.95
N SER A 309 -2.96 8.92 -13.56
CA SER A 309 -4.15 8.98 -14.42
C SER A 309 -5.31 9.65 -13.70
N ASN A 310 -6.13 10.40 -14.45
CA ASN A 310 -7.38 10.96 -13.95
C ASN A 310 -8.54 9.95 -13.92
N TYR A 311 -8.26 8.70 -14.30
CA TYR A 311 -9.22 7.62 -14.42
C TYR A 311 -8.92 6.51 -13.40
N GLY A 312 -9.95 5.74 -13.01
CA GLY A 312 -9.80 4.55 -12.18
C GLY A 312 -9.73 4.82 -10.67
N LEU A 313 -9.98 6.06 -10.24
CA LEU A 313 -9.93 6.43 -8.82
C LEU A 313 -11.17 5.95 -8.04
N SER A 314 -12.23 5.60 -8.75
CA SER A 314 -13.54 5.26 -8.17
C SER A 314 -13.51 4.05 -7.25
N ILE A 315 -13.09 2.89 -7.77
CA ILE A 315 -13.05 1.63 -7.01
C ILE A 315 -12.22 1.75 -5.73
N PRO A 316 -10.93 2.17 -5.77
CA PRO A 316 -10.15 2.32 -4.55
C PRO A 316 -10.73 3.37 -3.58
N GLY A 317 -11.33 4.46 -4.09
CA GLY A 317 -12.01 5.46 -3.25
C GLY A 317 -13.24 4.90 -2.53
N GLN A 318 -14.13 4.23 -3.25
CA GLN A 318 -15.34 3.59 -2.71
C GLN A 318 -14.99 2.50 -1.69
N LEU A 319 -14.04 1.63 -2.03
CA LEU A 319 -13.61 0.54 -1.15
C LEU A 319 -12.98 1.07 0.14
N THR A 320 -12.26 2.20 0.07
CA THR A 320 -11.73 2.87 1.26
C THR A 320 -12.84 3.42 2.15
N LEU A 321 -13.84 4.09 1.58
CA LEU A 321 -15.02 4.55 2.31
C LEU A 321 -15.73 3.39 3.02
N ILE A 322 -15.96 2.28 2.31
CA ILE A 322 -16.63 1.09 2.83
C ILE A 322 -15.84 0.50 4.01
N SER A 323 -14.55 0.22 3.81
CA SER A 323 -13.72 -0.41 4.85
C SER A 323 -13.54 0.50 6.06
N MET A 324 -13.35 1.81 5.86
CA MET A 324 -13.20 2.77 6.95
C MET A 324 -14.49 2.86 7.78
N ILE A 325 -15.66 2.85 7.15
CA ILE A 325 -16.92 2.97 7.88
C ILE A 325 -17.28 1.68 8.60
N GLN A 326 -17.00 0.52 8.00
CA GLN A 326 -17.17 -0.77 8.67
C GLN A 326 -16.34 -0.85 9.95
N ILE A 327 -15.06 -0.46 9.90
CA ILE A 327 -14.20 -0.49 11.10
C ILE A 327 -14.60 0.59 12.11
N SER A 328 -15.00 1.80 11.68
CA SER A 328 -15.50 2.86 12.58
C SER A 328 -16.81 2.50 13.27
N ILE A 329 -17.75 1.88 12.57
CA ILE A 329 -18.98 1.37 13.17
C ILE A 329 -18.66 0.26 14.17
N SER A 330 -17.71 -0.63 13.84
CA SER A 330 -17.29 -1.70 14.75
C SER A 330 -16.68 -1.13 16.04
N LEU A 331 -15.85 -0.08 15.94
CA LEU A 331 -15.33 0.64 17.10
C LEU A 331 -16.44 1.31 17.91
N LEU A 332 -17.35 2.04 17.27
CA LEU A 332 -18.45 2.75 17.94
C LEU A 332 -19.46 1.81 18.62
N LYS A 333 -19.52 0.54 18.20
CA LYS A 333 -20.39 -0.48 18.81
C LYS A 333 -19.83 -1.01 20.13
N ILE A 334 -18.51 -0.93 20.31
CA ILE A 334 -17.89 -1.17 21.62
C ILE A 334 -18.52 -0.15 22.57
N ASP A 335 -19.10 -0.59 23.69
CA ASP A 335 -19.82 0.25 24.66
C ASP A 335 -20.77 1.29 24.03
N GLY A 336 -21.62 0.84 23.10
CA GLY A 336 -22.51 1.71 22.34
C GLY A 336 -23.46 2.56 23.21
N ASN A 337 -23.60 3.84 22.85
CA ASN A 337 -24.54 4.78 23.45
C ASN A 337 -25.26 5.60 22.35
N ILE A 338 -26.23 6.45 22.73
CA ILE A 338 -27.02 7.22 21.75
C ILE A 338 -26.14 8.14 20.88
N ASP A 339 -25.13 8.79 21.46
CA ASP A 339 -24.20 9.63 20.70
C ASP A 339 -23.43 8.80 19.66
N ARG A 340 -22.91 7.64 20.06
CA ARG A 340 -22.23 6.71 19.15
C ARG A 340 -23.15 6.21 18.04
N LEU A 341 -24.42 5.93 18.32
CA LEU A 341 -25.42 5.57 17.29
C LEU A 341 -25.69 6.73 16.30
N ILE A 342 -25.76 7.96 16.80
CA ILE A 342 -25.88 9.16 15.94
C ILE A 342 -24.66 9.29 15.05
N ARG A 343 -23.45 9.14 15.60
CA ARG A 343 -22.19 9.15 14.83
C ARG A 343 -22.18 8.07 13.74
N MET A 344 -22.57 6.83 14.05
CA MET A 344 -22.71 5.76 13.06
C MET A 344 -23.66 6.17 11.91
N SER A 345 -24.79 6.83 12.22
CA SER A 345 -25.69 7.34 11.19
C SER A 345 -25.05 8.44 10.33
N ILE A 346 -24.26 9.34 10.93
CA ILE A 346 -23.53 10.38 10.21
C ILE A 346 -22.48 9.75 9.27
N PHE A 347 -21.68 8.80 9.77
CA PHE A 347 -20.71 8.05 8.95
C PHE A 347 -21.36 7.43 7.72
N ASN A 348 -22.49 6.72 7.90
CA ASN A 348 -23.21 6.11 6.79
C ASN A 348 -23.68 7.12 5.74
N LYS A 349 -24.10 8.33 6.14
CA LYS A 349 -24.50 9.38 5.19
C LYS A 349 -23.32 9.88 4.36
N PHE A 350 -22.17 10.15 4.99
CA PHE A 350 -20.95 10.52 4.28
C PHE A 350 -20.44 9.40 3.36
N ALA A 351 -20.55 8.12 3.79
CA ALA A 351 -20.26 6.95 2.95
C ALA A 351 -21.06 6.99 1.65
N ASN A 352 -22.38 7.02 1.80
CA ASN A 352 -23.28 6.81 0.68
C ASN A 352 -23.14 7.95 -0.32
N ASN A 353 -23.00 9.18 0.19
CA ASN A 353 -22.71 10.33 -0.66
C ASN A 353 -21.36 10.17 -1.38
N GLY A 354 -20.28 9.87 -0.65
CA GLY A 354 -18.96 9.69 -1.24
C GLY A 354 -18.90 8.58 -2.27
N ILE A 355 -19.52 7.43 -2.00
CA ILE A 355 -19.59 6.28 -2.91
C ILE A 355 -20.27 6.69 -4.23
N ASN A 356 -21.40 7.37 -4.14
CA ASN A 356 -22.13 7.86 -5.31
C ASN A 356 -21.31 8.89 -6.10
N GLU A 357 -20.65 9.84 -5.42
CA GLU A 357 -19.80 10.84 -6.09
C GLU A 357 -18.62 10.20 -6.83
N PHE A 358 -17.95 9.20 -6.22
CA PHE A 358 -16.89 8.46 -6.92
C PHE A 358 -17.41 7.73 -8.16
N ASP A 359 -18.61 7.15 -8.11
CA ASP A 359 -19.19 6.43 -9.24
C ASP A 359 -19.63 7.39 -10.36
N ASN A 360 -20.34 8.46 -10.00
CA ASN A 360 -20.81 9.48 -10.94
C ASN A 360 -19.65 10.09 -11.74
N ILE A 361 -18.61 10.60 -11.07
CA ILE A 361 -17.46 11.24 -11.74
C ILE A 361 -16.75 10.26 -12.67
N GLN A 362 -16.65 8.99 -12.27
CA GLN A 362 -16.04 7.94 -13.08
C GLN A 362 -16.85 7.61 -14.32
N ASN A 363 -18.17 7.61 -14.21
CA ASN A 363 -19.09 7.34 -15.32
C ASN A 363 -19.12 8.53 -16.28
N ASP A 364 -19.14 9.77 -15.77
CA ASP A 364 -19.00 10.97 -16.61
C ASP A 364 -17.71 10.93 -17.44
N LEU A 365 -16.58 10.55 -16.83
CA LEU A 365 -15.31 10.37 -17.55
C LEU A 365 -15.40 9.28 -18.63
N LYS A 366 -16.11 8.16 -18.37
CA LYS A 366 -16.30 7.10 -19.37
C LYS A 366 -17.14 7.58 -20.55
N GLU A 367 -18.18 8.38 -20.29
CA GLU A 367 -19.04 8.94 -21.33
C GLU A 367 -18.28 9.94 -22.20
N GLU A 368 -17.46 10.81 -21.59
CA GLU A 368 -16.56 11.73 -22.30
C GLU A 368 -15.61 10.96 -23.23
N ILE A 369 -14.97 9.89 -22.73
CA ILE A 369 -14.06 9.04 -23.50
C ILE A 369 -14.77 8.32 -24.65
N ALA A 370 -16.04 7.90 -24.48
CA ALA A 370 -16.79 7.19 -25.50
C ALA A 370 -17.39 8.12 -26.57
N GLY A 371 -17.66 9.38 -26.19
CA GLY A 371 -18.26 10.41 -27.04
C GLY A 371 -17.27 11.06 -28.03
N ASP A 372 -16.00 11.17 -27.64
CA ASP A 372 -14.86 11.49 -28.53
C ASP A 372 -14.48 10.27 -29.37
#